data_AF-C9YEL2-F1
#
_entry.id   AF-C9YEL2-F1
#
_cell.length_a   1.000
_cell.length_b   1.000
_cell.length_c   1.000
_cell.angle_alpha   90.00
_cell.angle_beta   90.00
_cell.angle_gamma   90.00
#
_symmetry.space_group_name_H-M   'P 1'
#
loop_
_entity.id
_entity.type
_entity.pdbx_description
1 polymer ?
#
loop_
_entity_poly.entity_id
_entity_poly.type
_entity_poly.pdbx_seq_one_letter_code
_entity_poly.pdbx_strand_id
1 'polypeptide(L)'
;MKIGQPSDIPASVTSTVSGAAQKAAQNSNAAANANTNAAQSTRSAGVAVTVSTAARALEKPERNDADVDTAKVASVKAAIQDGTYTVNAEAIADKLLSNAQEMLDRTTR
;
A
#
# COMPACT_ATOMS: atom_id res chain seq x y z
N MET A 1 15.44 49.04 -11.90
CA MET A 1 15.89 49.71 -10.66
C MET A 1 14.96 49.29 -9.54
N LYS A 2 15.53 49.03 -8.35
CA LYS A 2 15.05 49.34 -6.98
C LYS A 2 13.57 49.77 -6.95
N ILE A 3 12.65 49.27 -6.12
CA ILE A 3 12.52 49.20 -4.65
C ILE A 3 11.08 48.62 -4.49
N GLY A 4 10.64 47.87 -3.49
CA GLY A 4 11.04 47.69 -2.12
C GLY A 4 9.87 47.00 -1.41
N GLN A 5 10.18 46.23 -0.37
CA GLN A 5 9.24 46.02 0.72
C GLN A 5 8.84 47.38 1.32
N PRO A 6 7.64 47.46 1.90
CA PRO A 6 7.68 47.61 3.35
C PRO A 6 6.73 46.66 4.06
N SER A 7 7.22 46.14 5.18
CA SER A 7 6.42 45.67 6.29
C SER A 7 5.47 46.77 6.74
N ASP A 8 4.19 46.44 6.89
CA ASP A 8 3.25 47.27 7.63
C ASP A 8 2.49 46.37 8.60
N ILE A 9 2.78 46.55 9.88
CA ILE A 9 2.01 46.00 10.98
C ILE A 9 1.24 47.19 11.55
N PRO A 10 -0.10 47.13 11.54
CA PRO A 10 -0.80 47.65 12.68
C PRO A 10 -1.64 46.54 13.33
N ALA A 11 -1.29 46.24 14.57
CA ALA A 11 -2.23 45.67 15.51
C ALA A 11 -3.45 46.61 15.64
N SER A 12 -4.65 46.07 15.52
CA SER A 12 -5.83 46.69 16.12
C SER A 12 -6.72 45.61 16.73
N VAL A 13 -6.77 45.69 18.06
CA VAL A 13 -7.70 45.04 18.97
C VAL A 13 -9.09 45.63 18.77
N THR A 14 -10.14 44.80 18.81
CA THR A 14 -11.29 44.95 19.74
C THR A 14 -12.50 44.12 19.28
N SER A 15 -12.92 43.28 20.22
CA SER A 15 -14.22 42.67 20.48
C SER A 15 -15.43 43.25 19.74
N THR A 16 -16.26 42.38 19.15
CA THR A 16 -17.72 42.43 19.34
C THR A 16 -18.35 41.05 19.12
N VAL A 17 -19.34 40.81 19.98
CA VAL A 17 -20.16 39.64 20.20
C VAL A 17 -21.06 39.32 19.00
N SER A 18 -21.34 38.02 18.81
CA SER A 18 -22.48 37.46 18.06
C SER A 18 -22.56 37.72 16.55
N GLY A 19 -21.87 36.87 15.76
CA GLY A 19 -22.09 36.83 14.31
C GLY A 19 -21.44 35.71 13.51
N ALA A 20 -20.69 34.78 14.14
CA ALA A 20 -19.92 33.78 13.40
C ALA A 20 -20.51 32.36 13.41
N ALA A 21 -21.72 32.16 13.95
CA ALA A 21 -22.47 30.90 13.77
C ALA A 21 -22.83 30.66 12.29
N GLN A 22 -22.83 31.70 11.45
CA GLN A 22 -23.00 31.55 10.01
C GLN A 22 -21.72 31.12 9.26
N LYS A 23 -20.52 31.30 9.82
CA LYS A 23 -19.26 30.78 9.23
C LYS A 23 -18.92 29.36 9.70
N ALA A 24 -19.85 28.64 10.34
CA ALA A 24 -19.69 27.21 10.63
C ALA A 24 -20.42 26.33 9.60
N ALA A 25 -21.53 26.81 9.02
CA ALA A 25 -22.34 26.05 8.06
C ALA A 25 -21.84 26.12 6.60
N GLN A 26 -21.07 27.16 6.23
CA GLN A 26 -20.46 27.23 4.89
C GLN A 26 -19.10 26.53 4.78
N ASN A 27 -18.46 26.18 5.90
CA ASN A 27 -17.20 25.44 5.90
C ASN A 27 -17.39 23.91 5.94
N SER A 28 -18.57 23.42 6.34
CA SER A 28 -18.89 22.00 6.37
C SER A 28 -19.31 21.46 5.00
N ASN A 29 -20.00 22.25 4.17
CA ASN A 29 -20.41 21.84 2.82
C ASN A 29 -19.31 21.99 1.75
N ALA A 30 -18.34 22.88 1.93
CA ALA A 30 -17.20 22.99 1.01
C ALA A 30 -16.13 21.92 1.28
N ALA A 31 -15.90 21.54 2.53
CA ALA A 31 -14.93 20.50 2.89
C ALA A 31 -15.45 19.08 2.59
N ALA A 32 -16.76 18.83 2.74
CA ALA A 32 -17.35 17.52 2.41
C ALA A 32 -17.39 17.25 0.89
N ASN A 33 -17.64 18.28 0.06
CA ASN A 33 -17.68 18.14 -1.40
C ASN A 33 -16.30 18.20 -2.08
N ALA A 34 -15.31 18.84 -1.45
CA ALA A 34 -13.92 18.81 -1.94
C ALA A 34 -13.21 17.49 -1.61
N ASN A 35 -13.49 16.88 -0.44
CA ASN A 35 -12.86 15.62 -0.05
C ASN A 35 -13.46 14.40 -0.78
N THR A 36 -14.73 14.44 -1.17
CA THR A 36 -15.36 13.37 -1.96
C THR A 36 -14.98 13.45 -3.45
N ASN A 37 -14.87 14.65 -4.04
CA ASN A 37 -14.42 14.80 -5.42
C ASN A 37 -12.90 14.58 -5.60
N ALA A 38 -12.05 15.00 -4.63
CA ALA A 38 -10.62 14.75 -4.71
C ALA A 38 -10.26 13.26 -4.47
N ALA A 39 -10.98 12.56 -3.57
CA ALA A 39 -10.76 11.13 -3.35
C ALA A 39 -11.27 10.24 -4.51
N GLN A 40 -12.20 10.74 -5.34
CA GLN A 40 -12.68 10.02 -6.51
C GLN A 40 -11.92 10.38 -7.80
N SER A 41 -11.43 11.62 -7.94
CA SER A 41 -10.73 12.08 -9.15
C SER A 41 -9.29 11.58 -9.27
N THR A 42 -8.70 11.00 -8.24
CA THR A 42 -7.35 10.39 -8.30
C THR A 42 -7.40 8.85 -8.33
N ARG A 43 -8.58 8.24 -8.47
CA ARG A 43 -8.68 6.82 -8.81
C ARG A 43 -8.33 6.63 -10.29
N SER A 44 -7.02 6.61 -10.52
CA SER A 44 -6.33 5.92 -11.60
C SER A 44 -6.74 6.28 -13.02
N ALA A 45 -5.78 6.72 -13.81
CA ALA A 45 -5.83 6.59 -15.27
C ALA A 45 -5.73 5.11 -15.71
N GLY A 46 -6.56 4.24 -15.13
CA GLY A 46 -6.54 2.78 -15.30
C GLY A 46 -7.84 2.13 -14.81
N VAL A 47 -8.16 0.99 -15.40
CA VAL A 47 -9.36 0.19 -15.06
C VAL A 47 -9.30 -0.26 -13.61
N ALA A 48 -10.32 0.06 -12.82
CA ALA A 48 -10.42 -0.41 -11.43
C ALA A 48 -10.85 -1.88 -11.40
N VAL A 49 -9.96 -2.77 -10.92
CA VAL A 49 -10.24 -4.21 -10.74
C VAL A 49 -10.61 -4.47 -9.28
N THR A 50 -11.73 -5.15 -9.05
CA THR A 50 -12.17 -5.54 -7.70
C THR A 50 -11.80 -7.00 -7.43
N VAL A 51 -11.11 -7.25 -6.32
CA VAL A 51 -10.80 -8.60 -5.83
C VAL A 51 -11.93 -9.09 -4.92
N SER A 52 -12.30 -10.37 -5.02
CA SER A 52 -13.37 -10.97 -4.22
C SER A 52 -13.05 -10.98 -2.72
N THR A 53 -14.08 -10.99 -1.88
CA THR A 53 -13.95 -11.03 -0.41
C THR A 53 -13.26 -12.32 0.06
N ALA A 54 -13.52 -13.45 -0.60
CA ALA A 54 -12.88 -14.73 -0.30
C ALA A 54 -11.38 -14.71 -0.57
N ALA A 55 -10.94 -14.16 -1.71
CA ALA A 55 -9.52 -14.03 -2.03
C ALA A 55 -8.81 -13.10 -1.03
N ARG A 56 -9.48 -12.02 -0.61
CA ARG A 56 -8.96 -11.08 0.40
C ARG A 56 -8.89 -11.68 1.81
N ALA A 57 -9.75 -12.66 2.13
CA ALA A 57 -9.69 -13.38 3.40
C ALA A 57 -8.56 -14.43 3.43
N LEU A 58 -8.13 -14.92 2.26
CA LEU A 58 -6.97 -15.83 2.12
C LEU A 58 -5.64 -15.09 2.10
N GLU A 59 -5.65 -13.78 1.86
CA GLU A 59 -4.48 -12.92 1.95
C GLU A 59 -3.99 -12.94 3.40
N LYS A 60 -2.95 -13.74 3.69
CA LYS A 60 -2.27 -13.72 4.99
C LYS A 60 -1.59 -12.34 5.12
N PRO A 61 -2.07 -11.46 6.01
CA PRO A 61 -1.60 -10.07 6.05
C PRO A 61 -0.21 -9.96 6.67
N GLU A 62 0.23 -10.96 7.43
CA GLU A 62 1.48 -10.92 8.18
C GLU A 62 2.54 -11.81 7.51
N ARG A 63 3.42 -11.20 6.69
CA ARG A 63 4.69 -11.82 6.32
C ARG A 63 5.59 -11.85 7.56
N ASN A 64 5.37 -12.83 8.43
CA ASN A 64 6.28 -13.06 9.54
C ASN A 64 7.52 -13.81 9.01
N ASP A 65 8.71 -13.35 9.36
CA ASP A 65 9.97 -14.09 9.14
C ASP A 65 9.94 -15.54 9.71
N ALA A 66 8.94 -15.85 10.55
CA ALA A 66 8.65 -17.18 11.07
C ALA A 66 8.23 -18.23 10.01
N ASP A 67 7.80 -17.81 8.82
CA ASP A 67 7.48 -18.75 7.71
C ASP A 67 8.75 -19.29 7.01
N VAL A 68 9.93 -18.71 7.28
CA VAL A 68 11.20 -19.11 6.68
C VAL A 68 12.02 -19.92 7.67
N ASP A 69 12.40 -21.14 7.28
CA ASP A 69 13.36 -21.94 8.04
C ASP A 69 14.78 -21.38 7.87
N THR A 70 15.16 -20.52 8.82
CA THR A 70 16.48 -19.87 8.85
C THR A 70 17.64 -20.86 9.01
N ALA A 71 17.42 -21.99 9.70
CA ALA A 71 18.43 -23.03 9.87
C ALA A 71 18.70 -23.74 8.53
N LYS A 72 17.64 -24.03 7.77
CA LYS A 72 17.77 -24.57 6.41
C LYS A 72 18.50 -23.61 5.48
N VAL A 73 18.15 -22.32 5.52
CA VAL A 73 18.81 -21.28 4.70
C VAL A 73 20.30 -21.20 5.03
N ALA A 74 20.66 -21.18 6.31
CA ALA A 74 22.06 -21.13 6.73
C ALA A 74 22.85 -22.36 6.26
N SER A 75 22.27 -23.56 6.39
CA SER A 75 22.87 -24.82 5.93
C SER A 75 23.10 -24.83 4.41
N VAL A 76 22.10 -24.42 3.62
CA VAL A 76 22.23 -24.35 2.16
C VAL A 76 23.27 -23.31 1.75
N LYS A 77 23.29 -22.14 2.40
CA LYS A 77 24.28 -21.10 2.13
C LYS A 77 25.71 -21.57 2.43
N ALA A 78 25.92 -22.35 3.50
CA ALA A 78 27.21 -22.95 3.79
C ALA A 78 27.62 -23.96 2.70
N ALA A 79 26.73 -24.89 2.33
CA ALA A 79 27.01 -25.89 1.29
C ALA A 79 27.37 -25.26 -0.07
N ILE A 80 26.75 -24.11 -0.41
CA ILE A 80 27.09 -23.35 -1.62
C ILE A 80 28.49 -22.72 -1.51
N GLN A 81 28.83 -22.12 -0.36
CA GLN A 81 30.16 -21.53 -0.14
C GLN A 81 31.27 -22.58 -0.15
N ASP A 82 31.00 -23.75 0.42
CA ASP A 82 31.94 -24.87 0.49
C ASP A 82 32.03 -25.64 -0.84
N GLY A 83 31.21 -25.30 -1.84
CA GLY A 83 31.16 -25.96 -3.15
C GLY A 83 30.59 -27.38 -3.12
N THR A 84 29.99 -27.79 -2.01
CA THR A 84 29.43 -29.15 -1.81
C THR A 84 27.96 -29.26 -2.22
N TYR A 85 27.30 -28.12 -2.47
CA TYR A 85 25.93 -28.11 -2.97
C TYR A 85 25.86 -28.69 -4.39
N THR A 86 25.20 -29.84 -4.52
CA THR A 86 24.97 -30.50 -5.81
C THR A 86 23.53 -30.32 -6.25
N VAL A 87 23.34 -29.88 -7.50
CA VAL A 87 22.01 -29.74 -8.09
C VAL A 87 21.44 -31.11 -8.41
N ASN A 88 20.25 -31.41 -7.86
CA ASN A 88 19.51 -32.62 -8.21
C ASN A 88 18.46 -32.29 -9.28
N ALA A 89 18.67 -32.76 -10.51
CA ALA A 89 17.78 -32.52 -11.64
C ALA A 89 16.41 -33.20 -11.50
N GLU A 90 16.36 -34.41 -10.92
CA GLU A 90 15.10 -35.15 -10.70
C GLU A 90 14.21 -34.41 -9.70
N ALA A 91 14.80 -33.95 -8.59
CA ALA A 91 14.08 -33.17 -7.59
C ALA A 91 13.51 -31.86 -8.17
N ILE A 92 14.22 -31.22 -9.11
CA ILE A 92 13.71 -30.03 -9.82
C ILE A 92 12.52 -30.42 -10.70
N ALA A 93 12.65 -31.49 -11.48
CA ALA A 93 11.58 -31.95 -12.37
C ALA A 93 10.30 -32.29 -11.60
N ASP A 94 10.42 -32.99 -10.48
CA ASP A 94 9.28 -33.34 -9.63
C ASP A 94 8.58 -32.10 -9.06
N LYS A 95 9.35 -31.09 -8.62
CA LYS A 95 8.79 -29.83 -8.11
C LYS A 95 8.13 -29.00 -9.21
N LEU A 96 8.68 -28.99 -10.42
CA LEU A 96 8.06 -28.32 -11.57
C LEU A 96 6.74 -28.98 -11.95
N LEU A 97 6.72 -30.32 -12.02
CA LEU A 97 5.52 -31.06 -12.33
C LEU A 97 4.44 -30.88 -11.25
N SER A 98 4.83 -30.95 -9.97
CA SER A 98 3.91 -30.70 -8.84
C SER A 98 3.33 -29.29 -8.88
N ASN A 99 4.14 -28.26 -9.19
CA ASN A 99 3.65 -26.89 -9.33
C ASN A 99 2.68 -26.74 -10.52
N ALA A 100 2.98 -27.39 -11.64
CA ALA A 100 2.11 -27.40 -12.81
C ALA A 100 0.76 -28.09 -12.53
N GLN A 101 0.76 -29.21 -11.81
CA GLN A 101 -0.45 -29.89 -11.36
C GLN A 101 -1.30 -28.97 -10.47
N GLU A 102 -0.69 -28.31 -9.49
CA GLU A 102 -1.40 -27.38 -8.62
C GLU A 102 -2.04 -26.21 -9.40
N MET A 103 -1.32 -25.68 -10.40
CA MET A 103 -1.86 -24.63 -11.27
C MET A 103 -3.06 -25.12 -12.10
N LEU A 104 -2.97 -26.33 -12.63
CA LEU A 104 -4.06 -26.95 -13.38
C LEU A 104 -5.28 -27.19 -12.50
N ASP A 105 -5.10 -27.78 -11.31
CA ASP A 105 -6.17 -28.05 -10.35
C ASP A 105 -6.92 -26.78 -9.94
N ARG A 106 -6.20 -25.65 -9.80
CA ARG A 106 -6.80 -24.34 -9.53
C ARG A 106 -7.60 -23.77 -10.69
N THR A 107 -7.31 -24.17 -11.92
CA THR A 107 -8.01 -23.71 -13.14
C THR A 107 -9.20 -24.61 -13.48
N THR A 108 -9.13 -25.90 -13.15
CA THR A 108 -10.18 -26.89 -13.46
C THR A 108 -11.24 -27.05 -12.38
N ARG A 109 -11.05 -26.48 -11.19
CA ARG A 109 -12.10 -26.33 -10.18
C ARG A 109 -12.93 -25.08 -10.42
#